data_AF-A0A1F4D0J2-F1
#
_entry.id   AF-A0A1F4D0J2-F1
#
_cell.length_a   1.000
_cell.length_b   1.000
_cell.length_c   1.000
_cell.angle_alpha   90.00
_cell.angle_beta   90.00
_cell.angle_gamma   90.00
#
_symmetry.space_group_name_H-M   'P 1'
#
loop_
_entity.id
_entity.type
_entity.pdbx_description
1 polymer ?
#
loop_
_entity_poly.entity_id
_entity_poly.type
_entity_poly.pdbx_seq_one_letter_code
_entity_poly.pdbx_strand_id
1 'polypeptide(L)'
;MGIKKTLPAEVTERIKELGYRVRLARTRRGMSIAELAAKVGINRNTLNALELGKHGVAIGAYVTVLWALGLDKTLNGVAHPDADTHGKTLEASRRPARVRKSQNSKNEYDF
;
A
#
# COMPACT_ATOMS: atom_id res chain seq x y z
N MET A 1 16.74 23.26 12.23
CA MET A 1 15.30 23.17 12.54
C MET A 1 14.75 21.95 11.82
N GLY A 2 14.51 20.85 12.54
CA GLY A 2 13.96 19.62 11.97
C GLY A 2 13.26 18.90 13.10
N ILE A 3 11.93 18.87 13.04
CA ILE A 3 11.11 18.14 14.01
C ILE A 3 11.57 16.69 13.93
N LYS A 4 12.34 16.21 14.92
CA LYS A 4 12.51 14.77 15.15
C LYS A 4 11.14 14.27 15.58
N LYS A 5 10.26 14.03 14.61
CA LYS A 5 8.99 13.36 14.84
C LYS A 5 9.37 11.91 15.11
N THR A 6 9.57 11.58 16.37
CA THR A 6 9.83 10.23 16.84
C THR A 6 8.61 9.40 16.46
N LEU A 7 8.78 8.57 15.43
CA LEU A 7 7.77 7.59 15.06
C LEU A 7 7.64 6.59 16.20
N PRO A 8 6.43 6.07 16.47
CA PRO A 8 6.27 4.94 17.36
C PRO A 8 7.22 3.80 16.96
N ALA A 9 7.71 3.05 17.94
CA ALA A 9 8.64 1.96 17.69
C ALA A 9 8.06 0.94 16.69
N GLU A 10 6.78 0.60 16.84
CA GLU A 10 6.05 -0.29 15.95
C GLU A 10 6.06 0.19 14.50
N VAL A 11 5.81 1.48 14.27
CA VAL A 11 5.82 2.07 12.91
C VAL A 11 7.22 1.98 12.31
N THR A 12 8.24 2.26 13.11
CA THR A 12 9.64 2.17 12.66
C THR A 12 10.01 0.75 12.27
N GLU A 13 9.59 -0.26 13.06
CA GLU A 13 9.81 -1.67 12.73
C GLU A 13 9.07 -2.09 11.46
N ARG A 14 7.82 -1.65 11.24
CA ARG A 14 7.10 -1.93 9.99
C ARG A 14 7.80 -1.35 8.76
N ILE A 15 8.38 -0.15 8.87
CA ILE A 15 9.13 0.45 7.77
C ILE A 15 10.43 -0.32 7.51
N LYS A 16 11.13 -0.77 8.55
CA LYS A 16 12.32 -1.63 8.41
C LYS A 16 11.99 -2.97 7.76
N GLU A 17 10.91 -3.62 8.17
CA GLU A 17 10.42 -4.87 7.58
C GLU A 17 10.12 -4.69 6.09
N LEU A 18 9.49 -3.57 5.71
CA LEU A 18 9.23 -3.25 4.31
C LEU A 18 10.54 -3.07 3.52
N GLY A 19 11.49 -2.31 4.04
CA GLY A 19 12.81 -2.13 3.43
C GLY A 19 13.56 -3.46 3.26
N TYR A 20 13.51 -4.32 4.28
CA TYR A 20 14.09 -5.66 4.23
C TYR A 20 13.47 -6.54 3.14
N ARG A 21 12.15 -6.52 2.98
CA ARG A 21 11.46 -7.25 1.91
C ARG A 21 11.88 -6.79 0.52
N VAL A 22 12.06 -5.48 0.32
CA VAL A 22 12.56 -4.92 -0.94
C VAL A 22 14.00 -5.38 -1.19
N ARG A 23 14.88 -5.30 -0.18
CA ARG A 23 16.26 -5.80 -0.26
C ARG A 23 16.30 -7.27 -0.64
N LEU A 24 15.47 -8.10 0.01
CA LEU A 24 15.38 -9.53 -0.29
C LEU A 24 14.89 -9.79 -1.71
N ALA A 25 13.91 -9.02 -2.19
CA ALA A 25 13.42 -9.11 -3.55
C ALA A 25 14.51 -8.75 -4.58
N ARG A 26 15.33 -7.72 -4.30
CA ARG A 26 16.48 -7.35 -5.13
C ARG A 26 17.55 -8.44 -5.14
N THR A 27 17.99 -8.92 -3.96
CA THR A 27 19.07 -9.91 -3.86
C THR A 27 18.70 -11.25 -4.50
N ARG A 28 17.44 -11.70 -4.36
CA ARG A 28 16.94 -12.91 -5.05
C ARG A 28 16.99 -12.82 -6.56
N ARG A 29 17.00 -11.60 -7.12
CA ARG A 29 17.12 -11.34 -8.56
C ARG A 29 18.57 -11.09 -8.99
N GLY A 30 19.54 -11.23 -8.08
CA GLY A 30 20.96 -11.01 -8.36
C GLY A 30 21.34 -9.56 -8.67
N MET A 31 20.47 -8.59 -8.40
CA MET A 31 20.71 -7.19 -8.76
C MET A 31 21.54 -6.47 -7.70
N SER A 32 22.54 -5.71 -8.11
CA SER A 32 23.26 -4.79 -7.21
C SER A 32 22.41 -3.55 -6.88
N ILE A 33 22.78 -2.84 -5.80
CA ILE A 33 22.14 -1.56 -5.46
C ILE A 33 22.33 -0.56 -6.61
N ALA A 34 23.51 -0.54 -7.22
CA ALA A 34 23.81 0.38 -8.32
C ALA A 34 22.95 0.09 -9.56
N GLU A 35 22.79 -1.19 -9.92
CA GLU A 35 21.97 -1.62 -11.06
C GLU A 35 20.50 -1.25 -10.88
N LEU A 36 19.91 -1.60 -9.72
CA LEU A 36 18.50 -1.29 -9.48
C LEU A 36 18.27 0.23 -9.38
N ALA A 37 19.17 0.96 -8.73
CA ALA A 37 19.09 2.41 -8.63
C ALA A 37 19.14 3.07 -10.02
N ALA A 38 20.03 2.60 -10.90
CA ALA A 38 20.12 3.07 -12.28
C ALA A 38 18.86 2.72 -13.09
N LYS A 39 18.34 1.49 -12.95
CA LYS A 39 17.12 1.03 -13.62
C LYS A 39 15.89 1.87 -13.27
N VAL A 40 15.81 2.32 -12.02
CA VAL A 40 14.68 3.08 -11.46
C VAL A 40 14.88 4.60 -11.61
N GLY A 41 16.11 5.05 -11.91
CA GLY A 41 16.44 6.47 -12.03
C GLY A 41 16.57 7.20 -10.69
N ILE A 42 16.97 6.50 -9.62
CA ILE A 42 17.16 7.10 -8.28
C ILE A 42 18.62 7.03 -7.83
N ASN A 43 18.99 7.87 -6.87
CA ASN A 43 20.32 7.81 -6.27
C ASN A 43 20.50 6.49 -5.48
N ARG A 44 21.69 5.88 -5.57
CA ARG A 44 22.08 4.70 -4.78
C ARG A 44 21.86 4.91 -3.27
N ASN A 45 22.12 6.12 -2.78
CA ASN A 45 21.91 6.47 -1.37
C ASN A 45 20.42 6.41 -0.99
N THR A 46 19.53 6.79 -1.90
CA THR A 46 18.08 6.71 -1.71
C THR A 46 17.62 5.26 -1.67
N LEU A 47 18.11 4.42 -2.60
CA LEU A 47 17.79 2.99 -2.59
C LEU A 47 18.32 2.29 -1.32
N ASN A 48 19.53 2.63 -0.89
CA ASN A 48 20.09 2.10 0.35
C ASN A 48 19.28 2.56 1.59
N ALA A 49 18.90 3.84 1.64
CA ALA A 49 18.03 4.37 2.69
C ALA A 49 16.66 3.67 2.74
N LEU A 50 16.10 3.34 1.57
CA LEU A 50 14.86 2.60 1.40
C LEU A 50 14.99 1.18 1.96
N GLU A 51 16.05 0.45 1.57
CA GLU A 51 16.30 -0.91 2.06
C GLU A 51 16.59 -0.99 3.57
N LEU A 52 17.12 0.09 4.13
CA LEU A 52 17.33 0.24 5.58
C LEU A 52 16.05 0.67 6.33
N GLY A 53 14.96 0.97 5.62
CA GLY A 53 13.71 1.42 6.23
C GLY A 53 13.76 2.82 6.83
N LYS A 54 14.49 3.76 6.19
CA LYS A 54 14.46 5.16 6.61
C LYS A 54 13.11 5.78 6.28
N HIS A 55 12.45 6.34 7.28
CA HIS A 55 11.12 6.95 7.19
C HIS A 55 11.05 8.22 6.31
N GLY A 56 12.18 8.85 5.98
CA GLY A 56 12.23 10.05 5.13
C GLY A 56 12.17 9.76 3.63
N VAL A 57 12.13 8.49 3.21
CA VAL A 57 12.08 8.13 1.79
C VAL A 57 10.66 8.32 1.27
N ALA A 58 10.53 9.04 0.16
CA ALA A 58 9.24 9.29 -0.47
C ALA A 58 8.56 7.99 -0.90
N ILE A 59 7.24 7.89 -0.69
CA ILE A 59 6.46 6.69 -1.06
C ILE A 59 6.56 6.38 -2.56
N GLY A 60 6.67 7.40 -3.41
CA GLY A 60 6.89 7.23 -4.84
C GLY A 60 8.12 6.38 -5.16
N ALA A 61 9.22 6.53 -4.41
CA ALA A 61 10.41 5.71 -4.62
C ALA A 61 10.17 4.23 -4.30
N TYR A 62 9.38 3.92 -3.26
CA TYR A 62 8.98 2.54 -2.96
C TYR A 62 8.18 1.94 -4.10
N VAL A 63 7.19 2.68 -4.61
CA VAL A 63 6.32 2.20 -5.69
C VAL A 63 7.13 1.96 -6.98
N THR A 64 8.01 2.90 -7.37
CA THR A 64 8.83 2.74 -8.58
C THR A 64 9.80 1.56 -8.45
N VAL A 65 10.40 1.34 -7.27
CA VAL A 65 11.26 0.19 -7.02
C VAL A 65 10.46 -1.12 -7.10
N LEU A 66 9.28 -1.19 -6.48
CA LEU A 66 8.41 -2.37 -6.57
C LEU A 66 8.02 -2.67 -8.02
N TRP A 67 7.64 -1.65 -8.79
CA TRP A 67 7.36 -1.78 -10.22
C TRP A 67 8.56 -2.30 -11.01
N ALA A 68 9.76 -1.77 -10.79
CA ALA A 68 10.97 -2.23 -11.48
C ALA A 68 11.38 -3.67 -11.12
N LEU A 69 10.94 -4.15 -9.95
CA LEU A 69 11.07 -5.54 -9.49
C LEU A 69 9.91 -6.44 -9.96
N GLY A 70 8.85 -5.89 -10.56
CA GLY A 70 7.63 -6.63 -10.94
C GLY A 70 6.75 -7.04 -9.75
N LEU A 71 6.80 -6.27 -8.66
CA LEU A 71 6.04 -6.48 -7.42
C LEU A 71 4.98 -5.39 -7.19
N ASP A 72 4.71 -4.53 -8.16
CA ASP A 72 3.70 -3.48 -8.11
C ASP A 72 2.32 -4.01 -7.72
N LYS A 73 1.91 -5.18 -8.25
CA LYS A 73 0.62 -5.81 -7.95
C LYS A 73 0.44 -6.16 -6.47
N THR A 74 1.52 -6.25 -5.69
CA THR A 74 1.42 -6.50 -4.24
C THR A 74 0.79 -5.32 -3.50
N LEU A 75 0.84 -4.12 -4.07
CA LEU A 75 0.17 -2.93 -3.51
C LEU A 75 -1.35 -3.08 -3.45
N ASN A 76 -1.94 -3.92 -4.29
CA ASN A 76 -3.38 -4.19 -4.24
C ASN A 76 -3.80 -4.78 -2.89
N GLY A 77 -2.91 -5.47 -2.18
CA GLY A 77 -3.17 -5.99 -0.84
C GLY A 77 -3.07 -4.94 0.27
N VAL A 78 -2.45 -3.79 0.00
CA VAL A 78 -2.28 -2.72 0.98
C VAL A 78 -3.58 -1.93 1.09
N ALA A 79 -4.15 -1.85 2.29
CA ALA A 79 -5.46 -1.24 2.53
C ALA A 79 -6.58 -1.82 1.63
N HIS A 80 -6.50 -3.12 1.33
CA HIS A 80 -7.52 -3.80 0.54
C HIS A 80 -8.88 -3.69 1.25
N PRO A 81 -9.94 -3.15 0.62
CA PRO A 81 -11.23 -2.93 1.28
C PRO A 81 -11.82 -4.19 1.89
N ASP A 82 -11.63 -5.33 1.20
CA ASP A 82 -12.14 -6.60 1.73
C ASP A 82 -11.42 -7.13 2.97
N ALA A 83 -10.17 -6.71 3.18
CA ALA A 83 -9.37 -7.08 4.34
C ALA A 83 -9.65 -6.18 5.55
N ASP A 84 -10.36 -5.05 5.36
CA ASP A 84 -10.77 -4.16 6.45
C ASP A 84 -12.07 -4.65 7.11
N THR A 85 -11.93 -5.69 7.94
CA THR A 85 -13.05 -6.27 8.71
C THR A 85 -13.70 -5.24 9.65
N HIS A 86 -12.91 -4.32 10.20
CA HIS A 86 -13.40 -3.27 11.08
C HIS A 86 -14.27 -2.27 10.30
N GLY A 87 -13.79 -1.79 9.16
CA GLY A 87 -14.55 -0.93 8.25
C GLY A 87 -15.86 -1.56 7.80
N LYS A 88 -15.83 -2.84 7.40
CA LYS A 88 -17.05 -3.60 7.04
C LYS A 88 -18.07 -3.68 8.17
N THR A 89 -17.60 -3.87 9.40
CA THR A 89 -18.47 -3.94 10.58
C THR A 89 -19.14 -2.59 10.85
N LEU A 90 -18.39 -1.49 10.73
CA LEU A 90 -18.91 -0.13 10.86
C LEU A 90 -19.88 0.23 9.73
N GLU A 91 -19.64 -0.24 8.51
CA GLU A 91 -20.56 -0.03 7.39
C GLU A 91 -21.87 -0.80 7.60
N ALA A 92 -21.79 -2.06 8.04
CA ALA A 92 -22.96 -2.89 8.30
C ALA A 92 -23.86 -2.31 9.40
N SER A 93 -23.29 -1.73 10.46
CA SER A 93 -24.05 -1.10 11.54
C SER A 93 -24.74 0.20 11.11
N ARG A 94 -24.24 0.87 10.07
CA ARG A 94 -24.85 2.09 9.49
C ARG A 94 -25.93 1.79 8.45
N ARG A 95 -26.02 0.57 7.92
CA ARG A 95 -27.07 0.21 6.94
C ARG A 95 -28.44 0.17 7.63
N PRO A 96 -29.49 0.79 7.05
CA PRO A 96 -30.81 0.76 7.62
C PRO A 96 -31.30 -0.69 7.73
N ALA A 97 -31.83 -1.07 8.89
CA ALA A 97 -32.25 -2.44 9.22
C ALA A 97 -33.34 -3.03 8.30
N ARG A 98 -33.90 -2.24 7.39
CA ARG A 98 -34.96 -2.65 6.45
C ARG A 98 -34.67 -2.09 5.06
N VAL A 99 -34.47 -2.99 4.09
CA VAL A 99 -34.53 -2.65 2.67
C VAL A 99 -35.98 -2.27 2.36
N ARG A 100 -36.27 -0.97 2.22
CA ARG A 100 -37.58 -0.51 1.77
C ARG A 100 -37.70 -0.91 0.28
N LYS A 101 -38.51 -1.92 -0.04
CA LYS A 101 -38.91 -2.17 -1.44
C LYS A 101 -39.51 -0.87 -1.98
N SER A 102 -38.87 -0.29 -2.98
CA SER A 102 -39.50 0.75 -3.80
C SER A 102 -40.75 0.14 -4.41
N GLN A 103 -41.92 0.53 -3.91
CA GLN A 103 -43.17 0.26 -4.61
C GLN A 103 -43.23 1.19 -5.80
N ASN A 104 -42.69 0.73 -6.93
CA ASN A 104 -43.03 1.30 -8.22
C ASN A 104 -43.35 0.14 -9.17
N SER A 105 -44.56 -0.38 -9.01
CA SER A 105 -45.22 -1.26 -9.98
C SER A 105 -46.68 -0.81 -10.09
N LYS A 106 -46.92 0.18 -10.94
CA LYS A 106 -48.21 0.40 -11.62
C LYS A 106 -47.95 0.82 -13.05
N ASN A 107 -47.44 -0.13 -13.84
CA ASN A 107 -47.80 -0.21 -15.26
C ASN A 107 -48.77 -1.39 -15.35
N GLU A 108 -50.03 -1.09 -15.09
CA GLU A 108 -51.16 -1.94 -15.38
C GLU A 108 -51.57 -1.60 -16.81
N TYR A 109 -51.27 -2.51 -17.74
CA TYR A 109 -51.84 -2.47 -19.08
C TYR A 109 -53.29 -2.90 -18.98
N ASP A 110 -54.21 -2.09 -19.48
CA ASP A 110 -55.59 -2.51 -19.77
C ASP A 110 -56.03 -1.89 -21.11
N PHE A 111 -56.14 -2.79 -22.10
CA PHE A 111 -56.80 -2.75 -23.42
C PHE A 111 -56.58 -1.59 -24.41
#